data_AF-A0A1I7CZQ9-F1
#
_entry.id   AF-A0A1I7CZQ9-F1
#
_cell.length_a   1.000
_cell.length_b   1.000
_cell.length_c   1.000
_cell.angle_alpha   90.00
_cell.angle_beta   90.00
_cell.angle_gamma   90.00
#
_symmetry.space_group_name_H-M   'P 1'
#
loop_
_entity.id
_entity.type
_entity.pdbx_description
1 polymer ?
#
loop_
_entity_poly.entity_id
_entity_poly.type
_entity_poly.pdbx_seq_one_letter_code
_entity_poly.pdbx_strand_id
1 'polypeptide(L)'
;MSTVTRAYVSRLAGLPVFDPNGDRVGRLRDVVVALRVGSASPRALGLVVEVVARRRIFVPMGKVTSIDPGAVVLGSGTLNLKRFEQRAGETLVLGELLDRTVTIRESARRATVVDAAMEQTRTGDWLITRLAVQEPGRIGRRGQLHQLAWDEVDGLALPETGQGAETLIATYRELNAADLAHALQDLPIKRRHEVAEALDDERLADVLGELPEAEQALILGTLEERRAADVLEEMDPDDAADLLAELSNVDRDRLLELMEPDEAEPVRQLLKYSEDTAGGMMTSEPVILSPDATIAEALARVREPELTPSLASQVYVCRPPSATPTGRYLGLAHIQRLLREPPSTLVSGALDDLEPLRPEAPLAEVTRYFATYNLVAAPVVDEQGRLVGAVSVDDVLDHLLPEDWRERARRG
;
A
#
# COMPACT_ATOMS: atom_id res chain seq x y z
N MET A 1 -7.75 -25.86 -26.14
CA MET A 1 -6.97 -24.87 -25.36
C MET A 1 -5.83 -25.63 -24.72
N SER A 2 -4.58 -25.25 -24.99
CA SER A 2 -3.41 -25.95 -24.45
C SER A 2 -3.33 -25.68 -22.96
N THR A 3 -3.66 -26.67 -22.13
CA THR A 3 -3.40 -26.59 -20.69
C THR A 3 -1.91 -26.35 -20.50
N VAL A 4 -1.57 -25.24 -19.85
CA VAL A 4 -0.18 -24.88 -19.61
C VAL A 4 0.41 -25.94 -18.67
N THR A 5 1.30 -26.78 -19.18
CA THR A 5 1.96 -27.84 -18.38
C THR A 5 2.95 -27.26 -17.36
N ARG A 6 3.37 -25.99 -17.55
CA ARG A 6 4.34 -25.28 -16.71
C ARG A 6 3.90 -23.85 -16.45
N ALA A 7 3.67 -23.50 -15.19
CA ALA A 7 3.41 -22.12 -14.77
C ALA A 7 4.59 -21.59 -13.95
N TYR A 8 4.90 -20.30 -14.11
CA TYR A 8 5.87 -19.60 -13.26
C TYR A 8 5.11 -18.85 -12.17
N VAL A 9 5.51 -19.05 -10.92
CA VAL A 9 4.74 -18.58 -9.76
C VAL A 9 4.65 -17.04 -9.72
N SER A 10 5.71 -16.32 -10.12
CA SER A 10 5.69 -14.86 -10.23
C SER A 10 4.53 -14.34 -11.11
N ARG A 11 4.23 -15.04 -12.21
CA ARG A 11 3.17 -14.68 -13.16
C ARG A 11 1.77 -15.06 -12.71
N LEU A 12 1.67 -15.87 -11.67
CA LEU A 12 0.40 -16.26 -11.09
C LEU A 12 -0.09 -15.22 -10.08
N ALA A 13 0.82 -14.44 -9.50
CA ALA A 13 0.48 -13.40 -8.54
C ALA A 13 -0.55 -12.43 -9.14
N GLY A 14 -1.64 -12.18 -8.41
CA GLY A 14 -2.71 -11.29 -8.82
C GLY A 14 -3.72 -11.87 -9.82
N LEU A 15 -3.47 -13.05 -10.40
CA LEU A 15 -4.40 -13.66 -11.36
C LEU A 15 -5.77 -13.92 -10.72
N PRO A 16 -6.87 -13.65 -11.43
CA PRO A 16 -8.21 -13.96 -10.94
C PRO A 16 -8.41 -15.48 -10.81
N VAL A 17 -9.07 -15.87 -9.72
CA VAL A 17 -9.47 -17.25 -9.45
C VAL A 17 -10.97 -17.37 -9.67
N PHE A 18 -11.39 -18.36 -10.45
CA PHE A 18 -12.79 -18.62 -10.78
C PHE A 18 -13.26 -19.98 -10.27
N ASP A 19 -14.54 -20.05 -9.92
CA ASP A 19 -15.20 -21.32 -9.63
C ASP A 19 -15.60 -22.06 -10.94
N PRO A 20 -16.15 -23.29 -10.85
CA PRO A 20 -16.61 -24.03 -12.03
C PRO A 20 -17.76 -23.36 -12.81
N ASN A 21 -18.49 -22.43 -12.19
CA ASN A 21 -19.61 -21.72 -12.81
C ASN A 21 -19.16 -20.46 -13.56
N GLY A 22 -17.88 -20.07 -13.41
CA GLY A 22 -17.30 -18.87 -14.01
C GLY A 22 -17.42 -17.65 -13.11
N ASP A 23 -17.85 -17.81 -11.86
CA ASP A 23 -17.91 -16.73 -10.89
C ASP A 23 -16.52 -16.46 -10.32
N ARG A 24 -16.16 -15.17 -10.22
CA ARG A 24 -14.88 -14.76 -9.67
C ARG A 24 -14.88 -14.97 -8.16
N VAL A 25 -14.05 -15.90 -7.72
CA VAL A 25 -13.83 -16.25 -6.32
C VAL A 25 -12.88 -15.25 -5.65
N GLY A 26 -11.81 -14.87 -6.36
CA GLY A 26 -10.72 -14.14 -5.72
C GLY A 26 -9.54 -13.79 -6.63
N ARG A 27 -8.39 -13.52 -6.02
CA ARG A 27 -7.08 -13.38 -6.67
C ARG A 27 -6.04 -14.29 -6.01
N LEU A 28 -5.14 -14.86 -6.80
CA LEU A 28 -4.02 -15.64 -6.28
C LEU A 28 -3.00 -14.69 -5.65
N ARG A 29 -2.54 -15.03 -4.44
CA ARG A 29 -1.52 -14.26 -3.72
C ARG A 29 -0.20 -15.00 -3.57
N ASP A 30 -0.22 -16.32 -3.36
CA ASP A 30 0.99 -17.13 -3.24
C ASP A 30 0.71 -18.62 -3.52
N VAL A 31 1.78 -19.42 -3.59
CA VAL A 31 1.76 -20.88 -3.68
C VAL A 31 2.44 -21.45 -2.43
N VAL A 32 1.76 -22.38 -1.77
CA VAL A 32 2.29 -23.06 -0.57
C VAL A 32 2.97 -24.35 -1.00
N VAL A 33 4.23 -24.52 -0.61
CA VAL A 33 5.02 -25.73 -0.85
C VAL A 33 5.48 -26.37 0.46
N ALA A 34 5.74 -27.67 0.44
CA ALA A 34 6.41 -28.35 1.56
C ALA A 34 7.88 -28.58 1.22
N LEU A 35 8.78 -27.81 1.84
CA LEU A 35 10.21 -28.06 1.71
C LEU A 35 10.60 -29.22 2.62
N ARG A 36 11.19 -30.26 2.03
CA ARG A 36 11.73 -31.41 2.76
C ARG A 36 13.24 -31.36 2.71
N VAL A 37 13.89 -31.84 3.77
CA VAL A 37 15.33 -32.06 3.78
C VAL A 37 15.67 -33.11 2.71
N GLY A 38 16.38 -32.69 1.65
CA GLY A 38 16.75 -33.53 0.51
C GLY A 38 16.68 -32.78 -0.82
N SER A 39 16.97 -33.48 -1.93
CA SER A 39 16.99 -32.93 -3.29
C SER A 39 15.69 -33.14 -4.07
N ALA A 40 14.65 -33.71 -3.44
CA ALA A 40 13.38 -33.96 -4.12
C ALA A 40 12.62 -32.64 -4.35
N SER A 41 12.11 -32.45 -5.58
CA SER A 41 11.23 -31.34 -5.92
C SER A 41 10.04 -31.24 -4.94
N PRO A 42 9.79 -30.07 -4.35
CA PRO A 42 8.74 -29.90 -3.38
C PRO A 42 7.38 -29.92 -4.08
N ARG A 43 6.39 -30.46 -3.37
CA ARG A 43 5.00 -30.48 -3.82
C ARG A 43 4.34 -29.15 -3.51
N ALA A 44 3.63 -28.59 -4.49
CA ALA A 44 2.68 -27.51 -4.26
C ALA A 44 1.46 -28.10 -3.53
N LEU A 45 1.31 -27.73 -2.26
CA LEU A 45 0.21 -28.19 -1.41
C LEU A 45 -1.10 -27.49 -1.79
N GLY A 46 -1.01 -26.23 -2.18
CA GLY A 46 -2.16 -25.41 -2.53
C GLY A 46 -1.78 -23.97 -2.84
N LEU A 47 -2.82 -23.17 -3.07
CA LEU A 47 -2.74 -21.76 -3.40
C LEU A 47 -3.25 -20.95 -2.22
N VAL A 48 -2.61 -19.81 -1.96
CA VAL A 48 -3.18 -18.76 -1.11
C VAL A 48 -4.02 -17.88 -2.01
N VAL A 49 -5.33 -17.90 -1.81
CA VAL A 49 -6.30 -17.12 -2.60
C VAL A 49 -6.95 -16.09 -1.70
N GLU A 50 -6.92 -14.83 -2.12
CA GLU A 50 -7.67 -13.76 -1.49
C GLU A 50 -9.08 -13.71 -2.09
N VAL A 51 -10.10 -13.93 -1.26
CA VAL A 51 -11.51 -13.84 -1.62
C VAL A 51 -12.11 -12.50 -1.21
N VAL A 52 -13.39 -12.28 -1.53
CA VAL A 52 -14.17 -11.09 -1.14
C VAL A 52 -14.02 -10.79 0.36
N ALA A 53 -13.98 -9.49 0.71
CA ALA A 53 -13.61 -8.97 2.04
C ALA A 53 -12.14 -9.25 2.44
N ARG A 54 -11.23 -9.31 1.46
CA ARG A 54 -9.77 -9.42 1.63
C ARG A 54 -9.33 -10.61 2.50
N ARG A 55 -10.15 -11.67 2.59
CA ARG A 55 -9.84 -12.86 3.37
C ARG A 55 -8.97 -13.81 2.55
N ARG A 56 -7.81 -14.19 3.07
CA ARG A 56 -6.97 -15.21 2.44
C ARG A 56 -7.31 -16.60 2.94
N ILE A 57 -7.54 -17.49 2.01
CA ILE A 57 -7.90 -18.88 2.27
C ILE A 57 -6.89 -19.80 1.62
N PHE A 58 -6.74 -20.98 2.21
CA PHE A 58 -5.97 -22.04 1.59
C PHE A 58 -6.85 -22.82 0.62
N VAL A 59 -6.48 -22.84 -0.65
CA VAL A 59 -7.10 -23.68 -1.67
C VAL A 59 -6.18 -24.86 -1.95
N PRO A 60 -6.54 -26.09 -1.52
CA PRO A 60 -5.71 -27.27 -1.80
C PRO A 60 -5.53 -27.47 -3.30
N MET A 61 -4.35 -27.94 -3.71
CA MET A 61 -4.04 -28.09 -5.14
C MET A 61 -4.98 -29.07 -5.84
N GLY A 62 -5.52 -30.06 -5.13
CA GLY A 62 -6.54 -30.98 -5.64
C GLY A 62 -7.90 -30.33 -5.97
N LYS A 63 -8.14 -29.08 -5.57
CA LYS A 63 -9.32 -28.29 -5.98
C LYS A 63 -9.06 -27.43 -7.22
N VAL A 64 -7.83 -27.37 -7.74
CA VAL A 64 -7.47 -26.58 -8.91
C VAL A 64 -7.57 -27.46 -10.15
N THR A 65 -8.37 -27.04 -11.12
CA THR A 65 -8.58 -27.77 -12.38
C THR A 65 -7.60 -27.32 -13.45
N SER A 66 -7.44 -26.01 -13.62
CA SER A 66 -6.48 -25.45 -14.57
C SER A 66 -5.80 -24.21 -14.01
N ILE A 67 -4.55 -24.02 -14.44
CA ILE A 67 -3.79 -22.78 -14.28
C ILE A 67 -3.44 -22.34 -15.69
N ASP A 68 -4.02 -21.24 -16.12
CA ASP A 68 -3.80 -20.64 -17.42
C ASP A 68 -3.16 -19.25 -17.25
N PRO A 69 -2.52 -18.67 -18.28
CA PRO A 69 -1.77 -17.42 -18.14
C PRO A 69 -2.60 -16.21 -17.67
N GLY A 70 -3.93 -16.29 -17.73
CA GLY A 70 -4.83 -15.20 -17.33
C GLY A 70 -5.78 -15.54 -16.17
N ALA A 71 -5.82 -16.79 -15.70
CA ALA A 71 -6.76 -17.21 -14.67
C ALA A 71 -6.40 -18.56 -14.04
N VAL A 72 -6.87 -18.76 -12.81
CA VAL A 72 -6.90 -20.07 -12.15
C VAL A 72 -8.35 -20.53 -12.04
N VAL A 73 -8.63 -21.76 -12.45
CA VAL A 73 -10.01 -22.32 -12.41
C VAL A 73 -10.06 -23.46 -11.40
N LEU A 74 -11.03 -23.39 -10.49
CA LEU A 74 -11.30 -24.40 -9.48
C LEU A 74 -12.26 -25.47 -10.00
N GLY A 75 -12.15 -26.69 -9.48
CA GLY A 75 -13.00 -27.83 -9.83
C GLY A 75 -14.23 -27.99 -8.94
N SER A 76 -14.31 -27.22 -7.86
CA SER A 76 -15.45 -27.19 -6.95
C SER A 76 -15.75 -25.76 -6.53
N GLY A 77 -17.03 -25.39 -6.50
CA GLY A 77 -17.49 -24.12 -5.92
C GLY A 77 -17.51 -24.11 -4.38
N THR A 78 -17.28 -25.27 -3.73
CA THR A 78 -17.20 -25.32 -2.27
C THR A 78 -15.80 -24.98 -1.79
N LEU A 79 -15.66 -23.88 -1.05
CA LEU A 79 -14.39 -23.40 -0.51
C LEU A 79 -14.41 -23.36 1.01
N ASN A 80 -13.28 -23.73 1.61
CA ASN A 80 -13.11 -23.52 3.04
C ASN A 80 -12.71 -22.06 3.24
N LEU A 81 -13.56 -21.28 3.90
CA LEU A 81 -13.33 -19.87 4.17
C LEU A 81 -12.54 -19.64 5.48
N LYS A 82 -11.94 -20.69 6.05
CA LYS A 82 -10.99 -20.53 7.15
C LYS A 82 -9.79 -19.74 6.66
N ARG A 83 -9.40 -18.74 7.44
CA ARG A 83 -8.20 -17.93 7.20
C ARG A 83 -6.97 -18.83 7.07
N PHE A 84 -6.15 -18.51 6.09
CA PHE A 84 -4.86 -19.18 5.90
C PHE A 84 -3.95 -18.91 7.10
N GLU A 85 -3.41 -19.98 7.65
CA GLU A 85 -2.36 -19.99 8.66
C GLU A 85 -1.29 -20.94 8.14
N GLN A 86 -0.08 -20.41 7.91
CA GLN A 86 1.06 -21.21 7.46
C GLN A 86 1.44 -22.22 8.56
N ARG A 87 1.57 -23.48 8.18
CA ARG A 87 1.93 -24.56 9.11
C ARG A 87 3.44 -24.75 9.17
N ALA A 88 3.92 -25.35 10.25
CA ALA A 88 5.32 -25.73 10.37
C ALA A 88 5.75 -26.65 9.22
N GLY A 89 6.82 -26.26 8.50
CA GLY A 89 7.34 -26.99 7.34
C GLY A 89 6.71 -26.61 6.00
N GLU A 90 5.74 -25.69 5.99
CA GLU A 90 5.24 -25.05 4.77
C GLU A 90 6.11 -23.83 4.44
N THR A 91 6.27 -23.55 3.15
CA THR A 91 7.00 -22.39 2.65
C THR A 91 6.17 -21.69 1.58
N LEU A 92 6.14 -20.37 1.65
CA LEU A 92 5.53 -19.51 0.64
C LEU A 92 6.51 -19.25 -0.50
N VAL A 93 6.12 -19.54 -1.73
CA VAL A 93 7.05 -19.41 -2.87
C VAL A 93 7.39 -17.95 -3.13
N LEU A 94 6.39 -17.07 -3.20
CA LEU A 94 6.65 -15.64 -3.40
C LEU A 94 7.19 -15.00 -2.13
N GLY A 95 6.54 -15.26 -0.99
CA GLY A 95 6.92 -14.65 0.28
C GLY A 95 8.30 -15.04 0.79
N GLU A 96 8.76 -16.28 0.56
CA GLU A 96 9.96 -16.82 1.24
C GLU A 96 10.99 -17.50 0.31
N LEU A 97 10.62 -17.90 -0.91
CA LEU A 97 11.56 -18.54 -1.84
C LEU A 97 12.24 -17.54 -2.79
N LEU A 98 11.52 -16.51 -3.25
CA LEU A 98 12.09 -15.45 -4.10
C LEU A 98 13.14 -14.63 -3.36
N ASP A 99 14.17 -14.18 -4.07
CA ASP A 99 15.33 -13.46 -3.56
C ASP A 99 16.24 -14.25 -2.58
N ARG A 100 15.96 -15.54 -2.39
CA ARG A 100 16.80 -16.42 -1.58
C ARG A 100 18.14 -16.69 -2.26
N THR A 101 19.24 -16.60 -1.51
CA THR A 101 20.56 -16.99 -1.98
C THR A 101 20.68 -18.51 -2.01
N VAL A 102 21.22 -19.00 -3.11
CA VAL A 102 21.40 -20.42 -3.35
C VAL A 102 22.77 -20.66 -3.98
N THR A 103 23.24 -21.90 -3.91
CA THR A 103 24.47 -22.31 -4.56
C THR A 103 24.15 -23.23 -5.73
N ILE A 104 24.63 -22.90 -6.92
CA ILE A 104 24.52 -23.75 -8.10
C ILE A 104 25.49 -24.93 -7.94
N ARG A 105 24.98 -26.17 -7.94
CA ARG A 105 25.76 -27.38 -7.63
C ARG A 105 26.94 -27.60 -8.57
N GLU A 106 26.74 -27.35 -9.87
CA GLU A 106 27.78 -27.59 -10.89
C GLU A 106 28.96 -26.61 -10.78
N SER A 107 28.66 -25.32 -10.55
CA SER A 107 29.67 -24.26 -10.58
C SER A 107 30.15 -23.82 -9.20
N ALA A 108 29.48 -24.27 -8.13
CA ALA A 108 29.63 -23.80 -6.75
C ALA A 108 29.49 -22.28 -6.59
N ARG A 109 28.83 -21.60 -7.54
CA ARG A 109 28.60 -20.16 -7.49
C ARG A 109 27.32 -19.83 -6.73
N ARG A 110 27.34 -18.70 -6.03
CA ARG A 110 26.15 -18.12 -5.41
C ARG A 110 25.29 -17.45 -6.48
N ALA A 111 23.98 -17.67 -6.39
CA ALA A 111 22.97 -17.04 -7.21
C ALA A 111 21.73 -16.74 -6.36
N THR A 112 20.82 -15.93 -6.87
CA THR A 112 19.59 -15.54 -6.18
C THR A 112 18.38 -16.10 -6.91
N VAL A 113 17.40 -16.66 -6.20
CA VAL A 113 16.16 -17.17 -6.81
C VAL A 113 15.28 -16.01 -7.30
N VAL A 114 14.93 -16.00 -8.58
CA VAL A 114 14.09 -14.96 -9.21
C VAL A 114 12.71 -15.49 -9.56
N ASP A 115 12.57 -16.79 -9.77
CA ASP A 115 11.27 -17.40 -10.02
C ASP A 115 11.30 -18.90 -9.75
N ALA A 116 10.11 -19.47 -9.55
CA ALA A 116 9.91 -20.90 -9.44
C ALA A 116 8.89 -21.36 -10.49
N ALA A 117 9.26 -22.38 -11.26
CA ALA A 117 8.35 -23.02 -12.20
C ALA A 117 7.70 -24.25 -11.55
N MET A 118 6.37 -24.26 -11.55
CA MET A 118 5.56 -25.41 -11.17
C MET A 118 5.05 -26.16 -12.40
N GLU A 119 5.15 -27.48 -12.37
CA GLU A 119 4.65 -28.36 -13.43
C GLU A 119 3.72 -29.43 -12.87
N GLN A 120 2.68 -29.75 -13.64
CA GLN A 120 1.79 -30.86 -13.30
C GLN A 120 2.38 -32.18 -13.78
N THR A 121 2.50 -33.12 -12.86
CA THR A 121 2.91 -34.49 -13.14
C THR A 121 1.77 -35.29 -13.79
N ARG A 122 2.10 -36.45 -14.37
CA ARG A 122 1.10 -37.38 -14.93
C ARG A 122 0.09 -37.90 -13.89
N THR A 123 0.46 -37.87 -12.61
CA THR A 123 -0.42 -38.26 -11.49
C THR A 123 -1.31 -37.12 -11.02
N GLY A 124 -1.20 -35.92 -11.61
CA GLY A 124 -1.99 -34.74 -11.28
C GLY A 124 -1.39 -33.85 -10.17
N ASP A 125 -0.34 -34.32 -9.48
CA ASP A 125 0.39 -33.54 -8.48
C ASP A 125 1.16 -32.40 -9.16
N TRP A 126 1.20 -31.23 -8.52
CA TRP A 126 2.03 -30.11 -8.95
C TRP A 126 3.33 -30.07 -8.15
N LEU A 127 4.46 -29.98 -8.87
CA LEU A 127 5.80 -29.93 -8.28
C LEU A 127 6.51 -28.65 -8.72
N ILE A 128 7.32 -28.06 -7.83
CA ILE A 128 8.31 -27.07 -8.26
C ILE A 128 9.47 -27.84 -8.89
N THR A 129 9.55 -27.81 -10.22
CA THR A 129 10.53 -28.60 -10.97
C THR A 129 11.78 -27.81 -11.31
N ARG A 130 11.66 -26.48 -11.46
CA ARG A 130 12.76 -25.61 -11.85
C ARG A 130 12.74 -24.30 -11.10
N LEU A 131 13.92 -23.72 -10.96
CA LEU A 131 14.15 -22.37 -10.46
C LEU A 131 14.81 -21.53 -11.54
N ALA A 132 14.33 -20.30 -11.70
CA ALA A 132 15.10 -19.26 -12.37
C ALA A 132 16.02 -18.64 -11.31
N VAL A 133 17.33 -18.75 -11.49
CA VAL A 133 18.32 -18.19 -10.57
C VAL A 133 19.23 -17.21 -11.31
N GLN A 134 19.62 -16.16 -10.63
CA GLN A 134 20.36 -15.04 -11.19
C GLN A 134 21.71 -14.96 -10.49
N GLU A 135 22.80 -15.21 -11.23
CA GLU A 135 24.14 -14.93 -10.71
C GLU A 135 24.31 -13.42 -10.50
N PRO A 136 25.08 -12.97 -9.49
CA PRO A 136 25.39 -11.57 -9.30
C PRO A 136 26.19 -11.05 -10.51
N GLY A 137 25.74 -9.91 -11.05
CA GLY A 137 26.42 -9.23 -12.15
C GLY A 137 27.68 -8.49 -11.71
N ARG A 138 28.56 -8.14 -12.66
CA ARG A 138 29.57 -7.10 -12.42
C ARG A 138 28.90 -5.73 -12.48
N ILE A 139 29.44 -4.74 -11.78
CA ILE A 139 28.94 -3.35 -11.72
C ILE A 139 28.47 -2.89 -13.12
N GLY A 140 27.19 -2.52 -13.23
CA GLY A 140 26.56 -2.03 -14.46
C GLY A 140 26.08 -3.08 -15.47
N ARG A 141 26.20 -4.39 -15.19
CA ARG A 141 25.63 -5.47 -16.02
C ARG A 141 24.73 -6.37 -15.20
N ARG A 142 23.50 -6.62 -15.67
CA ARG A 142 22.68 -7.73 -15.16
C ARG A 142 23.48 -9.02 -15.27
N GLY A 143 23.50 -9.81 -14.19
CA GLY A 143 24.24 -11.06 -14.19
C GLY A 143 23.60 -12.09 -15.12
N GLN A 144 24.14 -13.31 -15.14
CA GLN A 144 23.59 -14.37 -15.97
C GLN A 144 22.37 -15.02 -15.31
N LEU A 145 21.25 -15.07 -16.05
CA LEU A 145 20.06 -15.81 -15.63
C LEU A 145 20.18 -17.27 -16.06
N HIS A 146 19.98 -18.18 -15.12
CA HIS A 146 19.99 -19.62 -15.33
C HIS A 146 18.62 -20.19 -15.00
N GLN A 147 18.17 -21.13 -15.83
CA GLN A 147 17.02 -21.95 -15.49
C GLN A 147 17.53 -23.35 -15.13
N LEU A 148 17.44 -23.68 -13.84
CA LEU A 148 17.98 -24.92 -13.27
C LEU A 148 16.85 -25.81 -12.75
N ALA A 149 17.04 -27.12 -12.81
CA ALA A 149 16.22 -28.08 -12.08
C ALA A 149 16.40 -27.88 -10.56
N TRP A 150 15.39 -28.28 -9.80
CA TRP A 150 15.37 -28.10 -8.34
C TRP A 150 16.60 -28.75 -7.65
N ASP A 151 17.06 -29.91 -8.11
CA ASP A 151 18.16 -30.68 -7.54
C ASP A 151 19.56 -30.17 -7.92
N GLU A 152 19.64 -29.24 -8.87
CA GLU A 152 20.86 -28.55 -9.29
C GLU A 152 21.22 -27.37 -8.38
N VAL A 153 20.41 -27.10 -7.36
CA VAL A 153 20.51 -25.94 -6.47
C VAL A 153 20.53 -26.39 -5.00
N ASP A 154 21.51 -25.92 -4.23
CA ASP A 154 21.62 -26.13 -2.78
C ASP A 154 21.28 -24.84 -2.00
N GLY A 155 20.91 -24.96 -0.71
CA GLY A 155 20.63 -23.82 0.19
C GLY A 155 19.14 -23.49 0.42
N LEU A 156 18.24 -24.18 -0.28
CA LEU A 156 16.79 -23.92 -0.25
C LEU A 156 16.08 -24.33 1.05
N ALA A 157 16.70 -25.15 1.91
CA ALA A 157 16.07 -25.68 3.12
C ALA A 157 16.47 -24.95 4.42
N LEU A 158 17.46 -24.04 4.38
CA LEU A 158 18.02 -23.38 5.57
C LEU A 158 17.54 -21.92 5.69
N PRO A 159 16.98 -21.48 6.83
CA PRO A 159 16.58 -20.08 7.03
C PRO A 159 17.70 -19.11 6.66
N GLU A 160 17.42 -18.11 5.83
CA GLU A 160 18.42 -17.14 5.39
C GLU A 160 18.38 -15.85 6.21
N THR A 161 19.57 -15.36 6.55
CA THR A 161 19.82 -14.02 7.08
C THR A 161 20.16 -13.08 5.93
N GLY A 162 19.34 -12.05 5.69
CA GLY A 162 19.55 -11.03 4.64
C GLY A 162 19.12 -11.47 3.24
N GLN A 163 17.81 -11.62 3.03
CA GLN A 163 17.20 -11.96 1.75
C GLN A 163 16.80 -10.65 1.06
N GLY A 164 17.15 -10.46 -0.22
CA GLY A 164 16.75 -9.23 -0.93
C GLY A 164 15.23 -9.13 -1.11
N ALA A 165 14.72 -7.99 -1.55
CA ALA A 165 13.30 -7.83 -1.91
C ALA A 165 13.09 -7.40 -3.36
N GLU A 166 14.15 -7.32 -4.17
CA GLU A 166 14.09 -6.78 -5.54
C GLU A 166 13.08 -7.52 -6.43
N THR A 167 13.07 -8.86 -6.40
CA THR A 167 12.17 -9.66 -7.22
C THR A 167 10.74 -9.59 -6.68
N LEU A 168 10.59 -9.58 -5.37
CA LEU A 168 9.28 -9.46 -4.73
C LEU A 168 8.65 -8.10 -5.05
N ILE A 169 9.40 -7.01 -4.95
CA ILE A 169 8.99 -5.66 -5.35
C ILE A 169 8.68 -5.61 -6.83
N ALA A 170 9.52 -6.20 -7.69
CA ALA A 170 9.23 -6.25 -9.13
C ALA A 170 7.91 -6.98 -9.44
N THR A 171 7.57 -8.03 -8.67
CA THR A 171 6.31 -8.77 -8.79
C THR A 171 5.11 -7.91 -8.38
N TYR A 172 5.30 -6.99 -7.42
CA TYR A 172 4.24 -6.12 -6.90
C TYR A 172 4.28 -4.68 -7.41
N ARG A 173 5.20 -4.35 -8.32
CA ARG A 173 5.43 -2.98 -8.80
C ARG A 173 4.19 -2.34 -9.44
N GLU A 174 3.34 -3.14 -10.07
CA GLU A 174 2.12 -2.67 -10.73
C GLU A 174 0.92 -2.53 -9.78
N LEU A 175 1.07 -2.93 -8.51
CA LEU A 175 0.02 -2.73 -7.50
C LEU A 175 -0.04 -1.25 -7.10
N ASN A 176 -1.23 -0.76 -6.77
CA ASN A 176 -1.36 0.53 -6.08
C ASN A 176 -0.89 0.40 -4.62
N ALA A 177 -0.76 1.52 -3.92
CA ALA A 177 -0.28 1.58 -2.53
C ALA A 177 -1.11 0.67 -1.60
N ALA A 178 -2.44 0.79 -1.63
CA ALA A 178 -3.36 -0.05 -0.86
C ALA A 178 -3.20 -1.56 -1.12
N ASP A 179 -3.05 -1.98 -2.38
CA ASP A 179 -2.84 -3.39 -2.74
C ASP A 179 -1.47 -3.90 -2.29
N LEU A 180 -0.43 -3.04 -2.31
CA LEU A 180 0.91 -3.35 -1.83
C LEU A 180 0.98 -3.40 -0.30
N ALA A 181 0.39 -2.44 0.41
CA ALA A 181 0.19 -2.44 1.86
C ALA A 181 -0.50 -3.73 2.30
N HIS A 182 -1.55 -4.12 1.59
CA HIS A 182 -2.22 -5.40 1.83
C HIS A 182 -1.31 -6.61 1.56
N ALA A 183 -0.48 -6.58 0.52
CA ALA A 183 0.50 -7.64 0.25
C ALA A 183 1.56 -7.73 1.36
N LEU A 184 2.04 -6.60 1.87
CA LEU A 184 3.01 -6.49 2.95
C LEU A 184 2.52 -7.08 4.26
N GLN A 185 1.27 -6.81 4.67
CA GLN A 185 0.67 -7.38 5.89
C GLN A 185 0.69 -8.92 5.92
N ASP A 186 0.92 -9.54 4.77
CA ASP A 186 0.93 -10.98 4.62
C ASP A 186 2.31 -11.61 4.59
N LEU A 187 3.33 -10.80 4.42
CA LEU A 187 4.70 -11.23 4.52
C LEU A 187 5.08 -11.44 5.99
N PRO A 188 5.98 -12.39 6.29
CA PRO A 188 6.62 -12.47 7.60
C PRO A 188 7.29 -11.13 7.95
N ILE A 189 7.35 -10.77 9.24
CA ILE A 189 7.88 -9.47 9.70
C ILE A 189 9.25 -9.11 9.09
N LYS A 190 10.16 -10.08 9.02
CA LYS A 190 11.47 -9.92 8.38
C LYS A 190 11.37 -9.52 6.91
N ARG A 191 10.43 -10.13 6.17
CA ARG A 191 10.21 -9.83 4.75
C ARG A 191 9.54 -8.48 4.55
N ARG A 192 8.70 -8.03 5.48
CA ARG A 192 8.15 -6.67 5.46
C ARG A 192 9.25 -5.63 5.56
N HIS A 193 10.16 -5.80 6.51
CA HIS A 193 11.34 -4.94 6.67
C HIS A 193 12.23 -4.95 5.43
N GLU A 194 12.55 -6.12 4.88
CA GLU A 194 13.35 -6.23 3.65
C GLU A 194 12.68 -5.53 2.44
N VAL A 195 11.34 -5.54 2.36
CA VAL A 195 10.61 -4.81 1.32
C VAL A 195 10.60 -3.31 1.60
N ALA A 196 10.31 -2.88 2.83
CA ALA A 196 10.34 -1.47 3.22
C ALA A 196 11.73 -0.86 2.97
N GLU A 197 12.81 -1.57 3.31
CA GLU A 197 14.17 -1.12 3.04
C GLU A 197 14.48 -0.93 1.55
N ALA A 198 13.77 -1.62 0.67
CA ALA A 198 14.06 -1.61 -0.77
C ALA A 198 13.11 -0.73 -1.60
N LEU A 199 12.05 -0.19 -1.01
CA LEU A 199 11.23 0.86 -1.62
C LEU A 199 11.95 2.22 -1.52
N ASP A 200 11.74 3.11 -2.49
CA ASP A 200 12.06 4.53 -2.32
C ASP A 200 11.14 5.16 -1.27
N ASP A 201 11.52 6.34 -0.78
CA ASP A 201 10.91 6.94 0.40
C ASP A 201 9.47 7.41 0.10
N GLU A 202 9.24 7.97 -1.09
CA GLU A 202 7.90 8.34 -1.59
C GLU A 202 6.97 7.13 -1.68
N ARG A 203 7.46 6.04 -2.29
CA ARG A 203 6.65 4.83 -2.41
C ARG A 203 6.41 4.15 -1.06
N LEU A 204 7.34 4.28 -0.12
CA LEU A 204 7.16 3.74 1.22
C LEU A 204 6.13 4.56 2.00
N ALA A 205 6.16 5.89 1.91
CA ALA A 205 5.19 6.80 2.50
C ALA A 205 3.75 6.46 2.07
N ASP A 206 3.51 6.40 0.75
CA ASP A 206 2.27 5.93 0.12
C ASP A 206 1.74 4.63 0.75
N VAL A 207 2.65 3.66 0.94
CA VAL A 207 2.29 2.31 1.40
C VAL A 207 2.06 2.30 2.91
N LEU A 208 2.77 3.13 3.67
CA LEU A 208 2.58 3.26 5.11
C LEU A 208 1.21 3.88 5.42
N GLY A 209 0.79 4.96 4.75
CA GLY A 209 -0.53 5.57 4.99
C GLY A 209 -1.70 4.58 4.84
N GLU A 210 -1.53 3.57 3.99
CA GLU A 210 -2.53 2.52 3.75
C GLU A 210 -2.51 1.35 4.75
N LEU A 211 -1.54 1.31 5.67
CA LEU A 211 -1.43 0.29 6.71
C LEU A 211 -2.14 0.72 8.00
N PRO A 212 -2.57 -0.23 8.86
CA PRO A 212 -2.93 0.09 10.23
C PRO A 212 -1.77 0.77 10.97
N GLU A 213 -2.04 1.78 11.79
CA GLU A 213 -1.00 2.59 12.44
C GLU A 213 -0.01 1.75 13.27
N ALA A 214 -0.49 0.71 13.96
CA ALA A 214 0.39 -0.20 14.69
C ALA A 214 1.42 -0.93 13.78
N GLU A 215 1.04 -1.26 12.54
CA GLU A 215 1.95 -1.86 11.56
C GLU A 215 2.87 -0.81 10.94
N GLN A 216 2.38 0.42 10.75
CA GLN A 216 3.20 1.56 10.31
C GLN A 216 4.34 1.81 11.30
N ALA A 217 4.02 1.96 12.59
CA ALA A 217 4.99 2.20 13.66
C ALA A 217 6.03 1.08 13.78
N LEU A 218 5.60 -0.18 13.59
CA LEU A 218 6.51 -1.34 13.56
C LEU A 218 7.51 -1.25 12.40
N ILE A 219 7.05 -0.91 11.19
CA ILE A 219 7.93 -0.79 10.02
C ILE A 219 8.86 0.42 10.18
N LEU A 220 8.32 1.59 10.53
CA LEU A 220 9.10 2.81 10.72
C LEU A 220 10.20 2.61 11.77
N GLY A 221 9.89 1.95 12.89
CA GLY A 221 10.86 1.64 13.96
C GLY A 221 11.96 0.65 13.58
N THR A 222 11.89 0.02 12.40
CA THR A 222 12.97 -0.83 11.86
C THR A 222 13.89 -0.11 10.89
N LEU A 223 13.56 1.11 10.46
CA LEU A 223 14.38 1.91 9.57
C LEU A 223 15.49 2.64 10.35
N GLU A 224 16.52 3.07 9.63
CA GLU A 224 17.49 4.03 10.19
C GLU A 224 16.78 5.36 10.49
N GLU A 225 17.08 6.00 11.63
CA GLU A 225 16.40 7.24 12.08
C GLU A 225 16.27 8.32 10.99
N ARG A 226 17.33 8.52 10.20
CA ARG A 226 17.30 9.51 9.10
C ARG A 226 16.30 9.13 8.03
N ARG A 227 16.34 7.88 7.59
CA ARG A 227 15.41 7.39 6.59
C ARG A 227 13.97 7.39 7.09
N ALA A 228 13.75 7.10 8.36
CA ALA A 228 12.42 7.23 8.95
C ALA A 228 11.92 8.68 8.87
N ALA A 229 12.80 9.67 9.09
CA ALA A 229 12.45 11.08 8.91
C ALA A 229 12.20 11.42 7.43
N ASP A 230 13.08 11.00 6.52
CA ASP A 230 12.92 11.22 5.07
C ASP A 230 11.58 10.63 4.57
N VAL A 231 11.18 9.45 5.05
CA VAL A 231 9.88 8.85 4.72
C VAL A 231 8.70 9.64 5.30
N LEU A 232 8.84 10.19 6.51
CA LEU A 232 7.79 11.03 7.11
C LEU A 232 7.62 12.36 6.38
N GLU A 233 8.68 12.89 5.75
CA GLU A 233 8.62 14.09 4.91
C GLU A 233 7.83 13.84 3.63
N GLU A 234 7.89 12.63 3.08
CA GLU A 234 7.15 12.25 1.87
C GLU A 234 5.71 11.79 2.15
N MET A 235 5.30 11.70 3.42
CA MET A 235 3.92 11.35 3.81
C MET A 235 3.01 12.58 3.81
N ASP A 236 1.72 12.36 3.54
CA ASP A 236 0.71 13.39 3.77
C ASP A 236 0.76 13.84 5.24
N PRO A 237 0.70 15.16 5.55
CA PRO A 237 0.98 15.66 6.90
C PRO A 237 0.09 15.09 8.00
N ASP A 238 -1.16 14.78 7.67
CA ASP A 238 -2.15 14.12 8.52
C ASP A 238 -1.78 12.67 8.82
N ASP A 239 -1.47 11.87 7.79
CA ASP A 239 -0.97 10.50 7.98
C ASP A 239 0.33 10.47 8.81
N ALA A 240 1.25 11.41 8.56
CA ALA A 240 2.48 11.54 9.34
C ALA A 240 2.19 11.91 10.80
N ALA A 241 1.22 12.80 11.04
CA ALA A 241 0.81 13.20 12.40
C ALA A 241 0.20 12.02 13.16
N ASP A 242 -0.67 11.24 12.52
CA ASP A 242 -1.29 10.05 13.10
C ASP A 242 -0.24 8.98 13.45
N LEU A 243 0.67 8.68 12.52
CA LEU A 243 1.78 7.75 12.77
C LEU A 243 2.66 8.21 13.94
N LEU A 244 3.01 9.49 13.99
CA LEU A 244 3.81 10.05 15.06
C LEU A 244 3.09 10.08 16.41
N ALA A 245 1.76 10.15 16.42
CA ALA A 245 0.95 10.12 17.65
C ALA A 245 1.02 8.75 18.34
N GLU A 246 1.20 7.66 17.59
CA GLU A 246 1.37 6.30 18.11
C GLU A 246 2.76 6.06 18.75
N LEU A 247 3.74 6.91 18.45
CA LEU A 247 5.09 6.78 18.99
C LEU A 247 5.22 7.37 20.39
N SER A 248 6.29 6.98 21.10
CA SER A 248 6.63 7.64 22.35
C SER A 248 6.98 9.11 22.09
N ASN A 249 6.66 10.00 23.03
CA ASN A 249 7.00 11.44 22.89
C ASN A 249 8.49 11.66 22.57
N VAL A 250 9.37 10.80 23.08
CA VAL A 250 10.82 10.90 22.83
C VAL A 250 11.15 10.58 21.38
N ASP A 251 10.59 9.50 20.84
CA ASP A 251 10.86 9.08 19.46
C ASP A 251 10.22 10.04 18.46
N ARG A 252 9.00 10.51 18.75
CA ARG A 252 8.32 11.54 17.95
C ARG A 252 9.14 12.83 17.86
N ASP A 253 9.52 13.39 19.00
CA ASP A 253 10.27 14.64 19.03
C ASP A 253 11.63 14.49 18.33
N ARG A 254 12.23 13.30 18.44
CA ARG A 254 13.49 12.96 17.78
C ARG A 254 13.36 12.91 16.25
N LEU A 255 12.32 12.29 15.72
CA LEU A 255 12.07 12.22 14.27
C LEU A 255 11.72 13.60 13.71
N LEU A 256 10.86 14.36 14.40
CA LEU A 256 10.53 15.75 14.02
C LEU A 256 11.72 16.72 14.08
N GLU A 257 12.79 16.40 14.81
CA GLU A 257 14.05 17.16 14.81
C GLU A 257 14.97 16.78 13.64
N LEU A 258 14.82 15.58 13.10
CA LEU A 258 15.57 15.10 11.95
C LEU A 258 14.96 15.57 10.63
N MET A 259 13.63 15.78 10.62
CA MET A 259 12.91 16.29 9.46
C MET A 259 13.35 17.72 9.08
N GLU A 260 13.20 18.06 7.80
CA GLU A 260 13.34 19.43 7.32
C GLU A 260 12.31 20.35 8.01
N PRO A 261 12.69 21.58 8.43
CA PRO A 261 11.78 22.44 9.19
C PRO A 261 10.48 22.80 8.46
N ASP A 262 10.53 22.93 7.14
CA ASP A 262 9.38 23.31 6.33
C ASP A 262 8.38 22.13 6.18
N GLU A 263 8.86 20.89 6.22
CA GLU A 263 8.04 19.65 6.21
C GLU A 263 7.54 19.28 7.62
N ALA A 264 8.34 19.55 8.66
CA ALA A 264 7.97 19.23 10.04
C ALA A 264 6.90 20.16 10.64
N GLU A 265 6.83 21.43 10.20
CA GLU A 265 5.89 22.41 10.77
C GLU A 265 4.40 22.07 10.49
N PRO A 266 4.00 21.68 9.27
CA PRO A 266 2.66 21.16 8.98
C PRO A 266 2.23 20.04 9.95
N VAL A 267 3.10 19.03 10.13
CA VAL A 267 2.85 17.89 11.03
C VAL A 267 2.75 18.34 12.51
N ARG A 268 3.66 19.21 12.96
CA ARG A 268 3.62 19.80 14.32
C ARG A 268 2.34 20.60 14.58
N GLN A 269 1.75 21.19 13.55
CA GLN A 269 0.48 21.89 13.67
C GLN A 269 -0.67 20.93 13.94
N LEU A 270 -0.72 19.81 13.22
CA LEU A 270 -1.79 18.81 13.35
C LEU A 270 -1.74 18.09 14.71
N LEU A 271 -0.54 17.76 15.20
CA LEU A 271 -0.32 17.14 16.53
C LEU A 271 -0.85 17.95 17.73
N LYS A 272 -1.31 19.19 17.53
CA LYS A 272 -1.92 20.03 18.57
C LYS A 272 -3.40 19.71 18.79
N TYR A 273 -4.05 19.06 17.82
CA TYR A 273 -5.46 18.76 17.86
C TYR A 273 -5.71 17.34 18.38
N SER A 274 -6.95 17.08 18.81
CA SER A 274 -7.37 15.73 19.19
C SER A 274 -7.83 14.98 17.93
N GLU A 275 -7.45 13.72 17.83
CA GLU A 275 -7.80 12.79 16.73
C GLU A 275 -9.30 12.86 16.36
N ASP A 276 -10.20 12.76 17.34
CA ASP A 276 -11.66 12.78 17.16
C ASP A 276 -12.29 14.16 16.79
N THR A 277 -11.49 15.11 16.29
CA THR A 277 -11.94 16.46 15.94
C THR A 277 -11.61 16.83 14.49
N ALA A 278 -12.27 17.84 13.95
CA ALA A 278 -11.96 18.33 12.60
C ALA A 278 -10.48 18.73 12.44
N GLY A 279 -9.83 19.21 13.50
CA GLY A 279 -8.40 19.53 13.50
C GLY A 279 -7.49 18.29 13.52
N GLY A 280 -7.97 17.16 14.05
CA GLY A 280 -7.25 15.89 14.02
C GLY A 280 -7.39 15.18 12.68
N MET A 281 -8.57 15.26 12.06
CA MET A 281 -8.87 14.62 10.76
C MET A 281 -8.53 15.48 9.53
N MET A 282 -7.91 16.66 9.70
CA MET A 282 -7.63 17.54 8.57
C MET A 282 -6.20 17.38 8.10
N THR A 283 -5.99 17.51 6.81
CA THR A 283 -4.68 17.86 6.28
C THR A 283 -4.41 19.36 6.42
N SER A 284 -3.16 19.72 6.72
CA SER A 284 -2.70 21.11 6.75
C SER A 284 -2.39 21.69 5.38
N GLU A 285 -2.42 20.88 4.31
CA GLU A 285 -2.02 21.29 2.96
C GLU A 285 -3.12 21.23 1.89
N PRO A 286 -4.27 21.89 2.12
CA PRO A 286 -5.28 21.97 1.09
C PRO A 286 -4.84 22.91 -0.06
N VAL A 287 -5.55 22.83 -1.19
CA VAL A 287 -5.29 23.73 -2.34
C VAL A 287 -5.70 25.17 -2.02
N ILE A 288 -4.73 26.01 -1.67
CA ILE A 288 -4.94 27.41 -1.27
C ILE A 288 -4.53 28.37 -2.38
N LEU A 289 -5.39 29.36 -2.67
CA LEU A 289 -5.09 30.46 -3.60
C LEU A 289 -5.43 31.84 -3.03
N SER A 290 -4.77 32.85 -3.57
CA SER A 290 -5.09 34.25 -3.31
C SER A 290 -6.33 34.69 -4.12
N PRO A 291 -7.15 35.65 -3.66
CA PRO A 291 -8.35 36.11 -4.37
C PRO A 291 -8.13 36.72 -5.76
N ASP A 292 -6.90 37.12 -6.08
CA ASP A 292 -6.47 37.62 -7.38
C ASP A 292 -5.96 36.53 -8.33
N ALA A 293 -5.92 35.26 -7.88
CA ALA A 293 -5.64 34.13 -8.76
C ALA A 293 -6.76 33.94 -9.78
N THR A 294 -6.37 33.49 -10.96
CA THR A 294 -7.26 33.15 -12.05
C THR A 294 -7.79 31.73 -11.93
N ILE A 295 -8.89 31.46 -12.62
CA ILE A 295 -9.43 30.11 -12.74
C ILE A 295 -8.45 29.16 -13.44
N ALA A 296 -7.66 29.67 -14.40
CA ALA A 296 -6.60 28.89 -15.04
C ALA A 296 -5.54 28.42 -14.04
N GLU A 297 -5.10 29.29 -13.12
CA GLU A 297 -4.16 28.94 -12.06
C GLU A 297 -4.78 27.94 -11.08
N ALA A 298 -6.05 28.13 -10.73
CA ALA A 298 -6.77 27.18 -9.87
C ALA A 298 -6.86 25.78 -10.48
N LEU A 299 -7.26 25.70 -11.76
CA LEU A 299 -7.31 24.45 -12.51
C LEU A 299 -5.92 23.85 -12.75
N ALA A 300 -4.84 24.64 -12.74
CA ALA A 300 -3.48 24.12 -12.80
C ALA A 300 -3.07 23.45 -11.50
N ARG A 301 -3.36 24.08 -10.34
CA ARG A 301 -3.00 23.57 -9.02
C ARG A 301 -3.72 22.26 -8.68
N VAL A 302 -5.03 22.18 -8.93
CA VAL A 302 -5.82 20.94 -8.69
C VAL A 302 -5.50 19.79 -9.66
N ARG A 303 -4.62 19.99 -10.65
CA ARG A 303 -4.19 18.93 -11.58
C ARG A 303 -2.88 18.28 -11.17
N GLU A 304 -2.29 18.71 -10.06
CA GLU A 304 -1.09 18.09 -9.51
C GLU A 304 -1.38 16.62 -9.16
N PRO A 305 -0.56 15.67 -9.63
CA PRO A 305 -0.84 14.24 -9.48
C PRO A 305 -0.86 13.73 -8.04
N GLU A 306 -0.17 14.42 -7.14
CA GLU A 306 -0.03 14.10 -5.72
C GLU A 306 -1.31 14.40 -4.93
N LEU A 307 -2.17 15.31 -5.42
CA LEU A 307 -3.41 15.63 -4.74
C LEU A 307 -4.40 14.48 -4.81
N THR A 308 -4.92 14.07 -3.65
CA THR A 308 -6.02 13.12 -3.59
C THR A 308 -7.24 13.65 -4.36
N PRO A 309 -8.08 12.76 -4.93
CA PRO A 309 -9.30 13.20 -5.63
C PRO A 309 -10.22 14.08 -4.78
N SER A 310 -10.25 13.84 -3.47
CA SER A 310 -11.02 14.62 -2.50
C SER A 310 -10.47 16.04 -2.37
N LEU A 311 -9.16 16.21 -2.17
CA LEU A 311 -8.51 17.53 -2.07
C LEU A 311 -8.53 18.30 -3.39
N ALA A 312 -8.30 17.62 -4.52
CA ALA A 312 -8.34 18.23 -5.86
C ALA A 312 -9.74 18.73 -6.27
N SER A 313 -10.80 18.35 -5.54
CA SER A 313 -12.17 18.74 -5.88
C SER A 313 -12.51 20.19 -5.52
N GLN A 314 -11.72 20.83 -4.65
CA GLN A 314 -12.01 22.15 -4.10
C GLN A 314 -10.75 23.02 -4.03
N VAL A 315 -10.96 24.33 -4.11
CA VAL A 315 -9.91 25.34 -3.97
C VAL A 315 -10.34 26.33 -2.90
N TYR A 316 -9.48 26.57 -1.92
CA TYR A 316 -9.74 27.47 -0.80
C TYR A 316 -9.10 28.82 -1.07
N VAL A 317 -9.90 29.88 -0.99
CA VAL A 317 -9.44 31.23 -1.32
C VAL A 317 -9.22 32.02 -0.04
N CYS A 318 -7.98 32.40 0.20
CA CYS A 318 -7.54 33.06 1.44
C CYS A 318 -6.74 34.32 1.14
N ARG A 319 -6.64 35.22 2.11
CA ARG A 319 -5.60 36.26 2.09
C ARG A 319 -4.24 35.63 2.46
N PRO A 320 -3.12 36.22 2.01
CA PRO A 320 -1.79 35.75 2.37
C PRO A 320 -1.59 35.63 3.89
N PRO A 321 -0.75 34.69 4.37
CA PRO A 321 0.08 33.75 3.60
C PRO A 321 -0.70 32.62 2.92
N SER A 322 -0.04 31.92 1.98
CA SER A 322 -0.61 30.81 1.19
C SER A 322 -0.35 29.42 1.78
N ALA A 323 0.19 29.35 2.99
CA ALA A 323 0.34 28.13 3.79
C ALA A 323 -0.56 28.25 5.03
N THR A 324 -1.00 27.12 5.58
CA THR A 324 -1.78 27.14 6.83
C THR A 324 -0.87 27.43 8.02
N PRO A 325 -1.34 28.17 9.04
CA PRO A 325 -2.57 28.95 9.08
C PRO A 325 -2.48 30.15 8.13
N THR A 326 -3.49 30.32 7.29
CA THR A 326 -3.49 31.38 6.26
C THR A 326 -3.82 32.76 6.85
N GLY A 327 -3.95 33.77 5.98
CA GLY A 327 -4.68 34.98 6.33
C GLY A 327 -6.19 34.73 6.45
N ARG A 328 -7.00 35.77 6.27
CA ARG A 328 -8.46 35.62 6.34
C ARG A 328 -8.97 34.68 5.22
N TYR A 329 -9.70 33.64 5.61
CA TYR A 329 -10.48 32.78 4.71
C TYR A 329 -11.64 33.56 4.07
N LEU A 330 -11.80 33.46 2.75
CA LEU A 330 -12.81 34.19 1.99
C LEU A 330 -13.93 33.28 1.48
N GLY A 331 -13.65 31.99 1.30
CA GLY A 331 -14.58 31.00 0.75
C GLY A 331 -13.84 29.92 -0.01
N LEU A 332 -14.59 28.95 -0.52
CA LEU A 332 -14.08 27.88 -1.37
C LEU A 332 -14.73 27.92 -2.76
N ALA A 333 -14.08 27.33 -3.74
CA ALA A 333 -14.62 27.12 -5.07
C ALA A 333 -14.51 25.65 -5.46
N HIS A 334 -15.62 25.07 -5.89
CA HIS A 334 -15.68 23.69 -6.40
C HIS A 334 -15.10 23.62 -7.81
N ILE A 335 -14.28 22.61 -8.11
CA ILE A 335 -13.66 22.43 -9.44
C ILE A 335 -14.70 22.37 -10.57
N GLN A 336 -15.88 21.78 -10.32
CA GLN A 336 -16.97 21.69 -11.29
C GLN A 336 -17.55 23.07 -11.64
N ARG A 337 -17.48 24.04 -10.72
CA ARG A 337 -17.84 25.43 -11.00
C ARG A 337 -16.74 26.11 -11.80
N LEU A 338 -15.49 25.94 -11.40
CA LEU A 338 -14.32 26.50 -12.10
C LEU A 338 -14.26 26.08 -13.57
N LEU A 339 -14.58 24.81 -13.89
CA LEU A 339 -14.62 24.28 -15.26
C LEU A 339 -15.67 24.94 -16.17
N ARG A 340 -16.64 25.68 -15.62
CA ARG A 340 -17.73 26.34 -16.36
C ARG A 340 -17.49 27.84 -16.59
N GLU A 341 -16.44 28.37 -16.00
CA GLU A 341 -16.10 29.80 -16.04
C GLU A 341 -14.95 30.06 -17.02
N PRO A 342 -14.82 31.27 -17.58
CA PRO A 342 -13.69 31.60 -18.46
C PRO A 342 -12.36 31.51 -17.69
N PRO A 343 -11.30 30.90 -18.26
CA PRO A 343 -10.05 30.67 -17.51
C PRO A 343 -9.36 31.94 -16.97
N SER A 344 -9.61 33.09 -17.58
CA SER A 344 -9.02 34.37 -17.17
C SER A 344 -9.80 35.11 -16.08
N THR A 345 -10.97 34.63 -15.65
CA THR A 345 -11.70 35.25 -14.54
C THR A 345 -11.01 34.94 -13.22
N LEU A 346 -11.28 35.76 -12.20
CA LEU A 346 -10.72 35.57 -10.87
C LEU A 346 -11.49 34.49 -10.12
N VAL A 347 -10.77 33.65 -9.37
CA VAL A 347 -11.34 32.60 -8.52
C VAL A 347 -12.29 33.16 -7.46
N SER A 348 -12.04 34.39 -6.99
CA SER A 348 -12.89 35.09 -6.02
C SER A 348 -14.32 35.38 -6.52
N GLY A 349 -14.57 35.34 -7.84
CA GLY A 349 -15.92 35.44 -8.40
C GLY A 349 -16.69 34.11 -8.38
N ALA A 350 -16.02 33.01 -8.09
CA ALA A 350 -16.57 31.65 -8.14
C ALA A 350 -16.77 31.00 -6.76
N LEU A 351 -16.73 31.80 -5.68
CA LEU A 351 -16.84 31.30 -4.31
C LEU A 351 -18.26 30.81 -3.98
N ASP A 352 -18.31 29.75 -3.19
CA ASP A 352 -19.49 29.23 -2.50
C ASP A 352 -19.58 29.84 -1.09
N ASP A 353 -20.80 29.90 -0.53
CA ASP A 353 -21.10 30.49 0.79
C ASP A 353 -21.22 29.40 1.88
N LEU A 354 -20.39 28.37 1.77
CA LEU A 354 -20.37 27.24 2.70
C LEU A 354 -19.69 27.67 4.01
N GLU A 355 -20.41 27.55 5.12
CA GLU A 355 -19.90 27.90 6.46
C GLU A 355 -18.82 26.89 6.90
N PRO A 356 -17.60 27.33 7.28
CA PRO A 356 -16.50 26.41 7.59
C PRO A 356 -16.66 25.73 8.96
N LEU A 357 -15.99 24.58 9.12
CA LEU A 357 -15.90 23.87 10.40
C LEU A 357 -14.90 24.55 11.35
N ARG A 358 -15.10 24.35 12.66
CA ARG A 358 -14.11 24.70 13.69
C ARG A 358 -13.16 23.55 13.94
N PRO A 359 -11.88 23.79 14.28
CA PRO A 359 -10.93 22.71 14.57
C PRO A 359 -11.41 21.77 15.68
N GLU A 360 -12.11 22.29 16.68
CA GLU A 360 -12.62 21.53 17.82
C GLU A 360 -13.95 20.81 17.53
N ALA A 361 -14.49 20.92 16.31
CA ALA A 361 -15.75 20.27 15.94
C ALA A 361 -15.59 18.75 16.04
N PRO A 362 -16.42 18.05 16.84
CA PRO A 362 -16.27 16.61 17.05
C PRO A 362 -16.65 15.83 15.81
N LEU A 363 -16.12 14.60 15.66
CA LEU A 363 -16.42 13.68 14.54
C LEU A 363 -17.91 13.64 14.16
N ALA A 364 -18.82 13.50 15.13
CA ALA A 364 -20.25 13.45 14.85
C ALA A 364 -20.84 14.72 14.20
N GLU A 365 -20.25 15.90 14.47
CA GLU A 365 -20.59 17.15 13.79
C GLU A 365 -20.03 17.17 12.37
N VAL A 366 -18.75 16.82 12.21
CA VAL A 366 -18.08 16.70 10.91
C VAL A 366 -18.83 15.75 9.98
N THR A 367 -19.16 14.55 10.43
CA THR A 367 -19.93 13.57 9.65
C THR A 367 -21.29 14.11 9.20
N ARG A 368 -22.02 14.78 10.09
CA ARG A 368 -23.33 15.38 9.74
C ARG A 368 -23.17 16.51 8.73
N TYR A 369 -22.12 17.30 8.85
CA TYR A 369 -21.82 18.39 7.93
C TYR A 369 -21.56 17.85 6.52
N PHE A 370 -20.67 16.86 6.37
CA PHE A 370 -20.40 16.19 5.09
C PHE A 370 -21.66 15.59 4.48
N ALA A 371 -22.46 14.86 5.27
CA ALA A 371 -23.69 14.22 4.81
C ALA A 371 -24.77 15.25 4.41
N THR A 372 -24.89 16.37 5.14
CA THR A 372 -25.91 17.39 4.88
C THR A 372 -25.64 18.12 3.56
N TYR A 373 -24.38 18.42 3.28
CA TYR A 373 -23.98 19.23 2.14
C TYR A 373 -23.42 18.41 0.96
N ASN A 374 -23.41 17.08 1.06
CA ASN A 374 -22.85 16.15 0.07
C ASN A 374 -21.40 16.50 -0.32
N LEU A 375 -20.58 16.77 0.69
CA LEU A 375 -19.22 17.24 0.51
C LEU A 375 -18.24 16.07 0.37
N VAL A 376 -17.16 16.34 -0.35
CA VAL A 376 -15.98 15.47 -0.49
C VAL A 376 -14.77 16.03 0.25
N ALA A 377 -14.80 17.31 0.61
CA ALA A 377 -13.85 17.97 1.49
C ALA A 377 -14.53 19.18 2.17
N ALA A 378 -14.00 19.63 3.29
CA ALA A 378 -14.54 20.75 4.07
C ALA A 378 -13.43 21.64 4.65
N PRO A 379 -13.58 22.98 4.60
CA PRO A 379 -12.62 23.90 5.20
C PRO A 379 -12.70 23.91 6.72
N VAL A 380 -11.54 23.96 7.38
CA VAL A 380 -11.43 24.16 8.83
C VAL A 380 -10.82 25.53 9.11
N VAL A 381 -11.52 26.33 9.93
CA VAL A 381 -11.20 27.74 10.17
C VAL A 381 -11.15 28.06 11.67
N ASP A 382 -10.04 28.66 12.11
CA ASP A 382 -9.82 29.05 13.50
C ASP A 382 -10.68 30.25 13.95
N GLU A 383 -10.66 30.57 15.24
CA GLU A 383 -11.41 31.69 15.82
C GLU A 383 -11.10 33.05 15.17
N GLN A 384 -9.90 33.21 14.60
CA GLN A 384 -9.47 34.44 13.91
C GLN A 384 -9.93 34.50 12.45
N GLY A 385 -10.62 33.46 11.96
CA GLY A 385 -11.11 33.39 10.58
C GLY A 385 -10.04 32.99 9.58
N ARG A 386 -8.97 32.31 10.02
CA ARG A 386 -7.90 31.80 9.17
C ARG A 386 -8.13 30.35 8.81
N LEU A 387 -7.85 29.97 7.57
CA LEU A 387 -7.88 28.56 7.18
C LEU A 387 -6.69 27.85 7.82
N VAL A 388 -6.96 26.79 8.58
CA VAL A 388 -5.93 25.98 9.25
C VAL A 388 -5.75 24.60 8.64
N GLY A 389 -6.68 24.18 7.78
CA GLY A 389 -6.62 22.91 7.05
C GLY A 389 -7.93 22.61 6.34
N ALA A 390 -8.04 21.40 5.79
CA ALA A 390 -9.28 20.87 5.26
C ALA A 390 -9.42 19.39 5.62
N VAL A 391 -10.63 18.98 5.95
CA VAL A 391 -10.96 17.56 6.16
C VAL A 391 -11.37 16.97 4.83
N SER A 392 -10.90 15.77 4.48
CA SER A 392 -11.38 15.02 3.32
C SER A 392 -12.48 14.02 3.73
N VAL A 393 -13.26 13.51 2.77
CA VAL A 393 -14.31 12.53 3.07
C VAL A 393 -13.73 11.16 3.41
N ASP A 394 -12.57 10.84 2.86
CA ASP A 394 -11.78 9.64 3.13
C ASP A 394 -11.37 9.59 4.61
N ASP A 395 -10.77 10.64 5.16
CA ASP A 395 -10.39 10.71 6.58
C ASP A 395 -11.60 10.53 7.50
N VAL A 396 -12.73 11.14 7.15
CA VAL A 396 -13.99 11.00 7.90
C VAL A 396 -14.50 9.56 7.84
N LEU A 397 -14.38 8.88 6.69
CA LEU A 397 -14.77 7.48 6.57
C LEU A 397 -13.88 6.59 7.43
N ASP A 398 -12.59 6.89 7.51
CA ASP A 398 -11.62 6.10 8.23
C ASP A 398 -11.88 6.12 9.75
N HIS A 399 -12.33 7.26 10.28
CA HIS A 399 -12.78 7.40 11.66
C HIS A 399 -14.19 6.82 11.94
N LEU A 400 -15.03 6.67 10.90
CA LEU A 400 -16.36 6.08 11.04
C LEU A 400 -16.35 4.56 10.96
N LEU A 401 -15.36 3.99 10.28
CA LEU A 401 -15.18 2.57 10.17
C LEU A 401 -14.60 2.02 11.50
N PRO A 402 -14.87 0.75 11.84
CA PRO A 402 -14.30 0.13 13.03
C PRO A 402 -12.76 0.15 12.98
N GLU A 403 -12.07 0.31 14.11
CA GLU A 403 -10.58 0.27 14.19
C GLU A 403 -9.94 -0.88 13.40
N ASP A 404 -10.62 -2.04 13.31
CA ASP A 404 -10.15 -3.21 12.57
C ASP A 404 -10.43 -3.20 11.05
N TRP A 405 -10.84 -2.06 10.46
CA TRP A 405 -11.23 -2.00 9.05
C TRP A 405 -10.05 -2.05 8.09
N ARG A 406 -8.92 -1.42 8.46
CA ARG A 406 -7.61 -1.57 7.77
C ARG A 406 -6.96 -2.91 8.12
N GLU A 407 -7.36 -3.52 9.23
CA GLU A 407 -6.90 -4.85 9.60
C GLU A 407 -7.54 -5.93 8.72
N ARG A 408 -6.85 -7.07 8.65
CA ARG A 408 -7.43 -8.31 8.13
C ARG A 408 -8.67 -8.69 8.95
N ALA A 409 -9.87 -8.41 8.42
CA ALA A 409 -11.17 -8.80 8.99
C ALA A 409 -11.13 -10.16 9.71
N ARG A 410 -10.93 -10.12 11.04
CA ARG A 410 -11.03 -11.29 11.92
C ARG A 410 -12.48 -11.42 12.35
N ARG A 411 -13.33 -11.97 11.47
CA ARG A 411 -14.71 -12.29 11.89
C ARG A 411 -15.11 -13.70 11.51
N GLY A 412 -15.03 -14.62 12.48
CA GLY A 412 -15.77 -15.89 12.51
C GLY A 412 -15.34 -16.95 11.52
#